data_AF-A0A3P8V900-F1
#
_entry.id   AF-A0A3P8V900-F1
#
_cell.length_a   1.000
_cell.length_b   1.000
_cell.length_c   1.000
_cell.angle_alpha   90.00
_cell.angle_beta   90.00
_cell.angle_gamma   90.00
#
_symmetry.space_group_name_H-M   'P 1'
#
loop_
_entity.id
_entity.type
_entity.pdbx_description
1 polymer ?
#
loop_
_entity_poly.entity_id
_entity_poly.type
_entity_poly.pdbx_seq_one_letter_code
_entity_poly.pdbx_strand_id
1 'polypeptide(L)' 'PKTVAMRILENPCNKVCGDCNAANPEWASVNLLVVICQACAGHHRALGTNVSKVRSMKLDNNVWTEPLMQVSG' A
#
# COMPACT_ATOMS: atom_id res chain seq x y z
N PRO A 1 6.52 16.74 -9.89
CA PRO A 1 6.55 15.26 -10.04
C PRO A 1 5.47 14.62 -9.16
N LYS A 2 4.68 13.67 -9.69
CA LYS A 2 3.65 12.98 -8.90
C LYS A 2 4.33 12.12 -7.83
N THR A 3 3.80 12.13 -6.60
CA THR A 3 4.32 11.27 -5.52
C THR A 3 3.91 9.82 -5.76
N VAL A 4 4.59 8.87 -5.13
CA VAL A 4 4.23 7.45 -5.15
C VAL A 4 2.75 7.25 -4.80
N ALA A 5 2.31 7.82 -3.68
CA ALA A 5 0.90 7.75 -3.25
C ALA A 5 -0.05 8.27 -4.33
N MET A 6 0.24 9.40 -4.97
CA MET A 6 -0.62 9.93 -6.05
C MET A 6 -0.76 8.93 -7.19
N ARG A 7 0.31 8.23 -7.55
CA ARG A 7 0.32 7.29 -8.67
C ARG A 7 -0.41 5.99 -8.35
N ILE A 8 -0.21 5.44 -7.15
CA ILE A 8 -0.91 4.21 -6.73
C ILE A 8 -2.42 4.47 -6.63
N LEU A 9 -2.81 5.66 -6.16
CA LEU A 9 -4.22 6.06 -6.01
C LEU A 9 -4.88 6.51 -7.32
N GLU A 10 -4.17 6.53 -8.46
CA GLU A 10 -4.78 6.72 -9.78
C GLU A 10 -5.72 5.54 -10.13
N ASN A 11 -5.42 4.34 -9.62
CA ASN A 11 -6.33 3.20 -9.70
C ASN A 11 -7.51 3.41 -8.72
N PRO A 12 -8.76 3.46 -9.20
CA PRO A 12 -9.93 3.60 -8.35
C PRO A 12 -10.06 2.52 -7.26
N CYS A 13 -9.58 1.29 -7.52
CA CYS A 13 -9.60 0.20 -6.54
C CYS A 13 -8.75 0.51 -5.30
N ASN A 14 -7.70 1.31 -5.45
CA ASN A 14 -6.78 1.65 -4.36
C ASN A 14 -7.28 2.81 -3.47
N LYS A 15 -8.47 3.35 -3.72
CA LYS A 15 -9.02 4.47 -2.92
C LYS A 15 -9.52 4.04 -1.54
N VAL A 16 -9.65 2.74 -1.32
CA VAL A 16 -10.09 2.15 -0.05
C VAL A 16 -9.12 1.06 0.37
N CYS A 17 -9.06 0.80 1.68
CA CYS A 17 -8.31 -0.30 2.25
C CYS A 17 -8.84 -1.64 1.73
N GLY A 18 -7.96 -2.49 1.19
CA GLY A 18 -8.33 -3.81 0.69
C GLY A 18 -8.92 -4.75 1.76
N ASP A 19 -8.63 -4.52 3.05
CA ASP A 19 -9.11 -5.39 4.13
C ASP A 19 -10.41 -4.91 4.79
N CYS A 20 -10.61 -3.58 4.89
CA CYS A 20 -11.68 -3.02 5.72
C CYS A 20 -12.45 -1.86 5.08
N ASN A 21 -12.16 -1.54 3.82
CA ASN A 21 -12.78 -0.47 3.04
C ASN A 21 -12.63 0.96 3.62
N ALA A 22 -11.79 1.16 4.65
CA ALA A 22 -11.46 2.49 5.13
C ALA A 22 -10.88 3.35 3.99
N ALA A 23 -11.39 4.57 3.82
CA ALA A 23 -10.97 5.46 2.75
C ALA A 23 -9.51 5.94 2.90
N ASN A 24 -8.91 6.33 1.76
CA ASN A 24 -7.59 6.96 1.69
C ASN A 24 -6.49 6.15 2.39
N PRO A 25 -6.23 4.89 1.97
CA PRO A 25 -5.12 4.11 2.51
C PRO A 25 -3.79 4.83 2.22
N GLU A 26 -2.84 4.71 3.15
CA GLU A 26 -1.52 5.37 3.05
C GLU A 26 -0.36 4.35 3.09
N TRP A 27 -0.70 3.08 3.23
CA TRP A 27 0.23 1.96 3.35
C TRP A 27 -0.12 0.90 2.31
N ALA A 28 0.84 0.02 2.02
CA ALA A 28 0.58 -1.17 1.24
C ALA A 28 1.42 -2.34 1.73
N SER A 29 0.97 -3.56 1.44
CA SER A 29 1.82 -4.73 1.47
C SER A 29 2.36 -4.98 0.06
N VAL A 30 3.66 -4.72 -0.15
CA VAL A 30 4.24 -4.71 -1.51
C VAL A 30 4.40 -6.11 -2.11
N ASN A 31 4.44 -7.17 -1.29
CA ASN A 31 4.46 -8.54 -1.79
C ASN A 31 3.07 -9.14 -2.01
N LEU A 32 2.05 -8.61 -1.32
CA LEU A 32 0.66 -9.03 -1.49
C LEU A 32 -0.11 -8.12 -2.45
N LEU A 33 0.51 -7.01 -2.89
CA LEU A 33 -0.01 -6.07 -3.89
C LEU A 33 -1.35 -5.44 -3.47
N VAL A 34 -1.52 -5.21 -2.17
CA VAL A 34 -2.74 -4.62 -1.58
C VAL A 34 -2.43 -3.32 -0.84
N VAL A 35 -3.27 -2.30 -1.06
CA VAL A 35 -3.23 -1.06 -0.28
C VAL A 35 -4.08 -1.19 0.99
N ILE A 36 -3.56 -0.69 2.11
CA ILE A 36 -4.16 -0.87 3.42
C ILE A 36 -4.12 0.41 4.25
N CYS A 37 -5.11 0.58 5.13
CA CYS A 37 -5.13 1.69 6.08
C CYS A 37 -4.09 1.48 7.19
N GLN A 38 -3.84 2.52 8.00
CA GLN A 38 -2.86 2.44 9.09
C GLN A 38 -3.18 1.33 10.11
N ALA A 39 -4.46 1.11 10.42
CA ALA A 39 -4.87 0.06 11.35
C ALA A 39 -4.55 -1.33 10.80
N CYS A 40 -4.97 -1.63 9.57
CA CYS A 40 -4.66 -2.91 8.89
C CYS A 40 -3.15 -3.10 8.69
N ALA A 41 -2.40 -2.03 8.42
CA ALA A 41 -0.94 -2.07 8.39
C ALA A 41 -0.34 -2.53 9.74
N GLY A 42 -0.95 -2.18 10.87
CA GLY A 42 -0.60 -2.71 12.19
C GLY A 42 -0.78 -4.24 12.28
N HIS A 43 -1.93 -4.74 11.85
CA HIS A 43 -2.22 -6.18 11.82
C HIS A 43 -1.24 -6.93 10.90
N HIS A 44 -1.00 -6.42 9.70
CA HIS A 44 -0.04 -6.99 8.75
C HIS A 44 1.39 -7.02 9.29
N ARG A 45 1.81 -6.02 10.08
CA ARG A 45 3.14 -6.03 10.74
C ARG A 45 3.24 -7.14 11.78
N ALA A 46 2.17 -7.42 12.53
CA ALA A 46 2.14 -8.50 13.51
C ALA A 46 2.26 -9.90 12.88
N LEU A 47 1.88 -10.07 11.61
CA LEU A 47 2.09 -11.32 10.86
C LEU A 47 3.56 -11.61 10.55
N GLY A 48 4.43 -10.59 10.62
CA GLY A 48 5.85 -10.70 10.30
C GLY A 48 6.19 -10.50 8.82
N THR A 49 7.45 -10.13 8.56
CA THR A 49 7.94 -9.69 7.24
C THR A 49 8.02 -10.79 6.19
N ASN A 50 8.04 -12.06 6.62
CA ASN A 50 7.97 -13.22 5.73
C ASN A 50 6.57 -13.39 5.11
N VAL A 51 5.54 -12.87 5.79
CA VAL A 51 4.14 -12.96 5.35
C VAL A 51 3.74 -11.66 4.64
N SER A 52 3.94 -10.51 5.28
CA SER A 52 3.52 -9.21 4.74
C SER A 52 4.60 -8.15 4.85
N LYS A 53 5.00 -7.58 3.72
CA LYS A 53 6.01 -6.54 3.60
C LYS A 53 5.34 -5.17 3.52
N VAL A 54 5.01 -4.62 4.68
CA VAL A 54 4.34 -3.32 4.80
C VAL A 54 5.29 -2.17 4.48
N ARG A 55 4.87 -1.23 3.61
CA ARG A 55 5.59 0.00 3.24
C ARG A 55 4.67 1.20 3.20
N SER A 56 5.19 2.36 3.58
CA SER A 56 4.50 3.64 3.45
C SER A 56 4.53 4.12 2.01
N MET A 57 3.39 4.56 1.49
CA MET A 57 3.33 5.21 0.16
C MET A 57 3.84 6.66 0.19
N LYS A 58 4.05 7.24 1.39
CA LYS A 58 4.52 8.61 1.58
C LYS A 58 5.97 8.70 2.06
N LEU A 59 6.40 7.77 2.91
CA LEU A 59 7.69 7.84 3.59
C LEU A 59 8.78 6.97 2.93
N ASP A 60 8.42 5.89 2.22
CA ASP A 60 9.38 4.89 1.73
C ASP A 60 9.67 5.00 0.21
N ASN A 61 10.01 6.19 -0.27
CA ASN A 61 10.15 6.47 -1.71
C ASN A 61 11.13 5.55 -2.47
N ASN A 62 12.12 4.97 -1.79
CA ASN A 62 13.15 4.12 -2.43
C ASN A 62 12.70 2.69 -2.72
N VAL A 63 11.52 2.27 -2.24
CA VAL A 63 11.02 0.90 -2.40
C VAL A 63 10.11 0.76 -3.62
N TRP A 64 9.55 1.86 -4.08
CA TRP A 64 8.50 1.87 -5.08
C TRP A 64 9.07 1.96 -6.49
N THR A 65 8.98 0.84 -7.21
CA THR A 65 9.29 0.78 -8.64
C THR A 65 8.01 0.89 -9.46
N GLU A 66 8.16 1.24 -10.74
CA GLU A 66 7.04 1.36 -11.68
C GLU A 66 6.12 0.15 -11.73
N PRO A 67 6.64 -1.09 -11.80
CA PRO A 67 5.80 -2.28 -11.76
C PRO A 67 5.00 -2.40 -10.46
N LEU A 68 5.57 -2.04 -9.30
CA LEU A 68 4.87 -2.13 -8.02
C LEU A 68 3.71 -1.12 -7.92
N MET A 69 3.87 0.06 -8.53
CA MET A 69 2.82 1.07 -8.56
C MET A 69 1.65 0.69 -9.49
N GLN A 70 1.89 -0.15 -10.51
CA GLN A 70 0.86 -0.56 -11.49
C GLN A 70 0.02 -1.77 -11.05
N VAL A 71 0.55 -2.61 -10.16
CA VAL A 71 -0.07 -3.92 -9.83
C VAL A 71 -0.84 -3.90 -8.50
N SER A 72 -0.81 -2.78 -7.77
CA SER A 72 -1.63 -2.64 -6.55
C SER A 72 -3.11 -2.62 -6.95
N GLY A 73 -3.88 -3.64 -6.56
CA GLY A 73 -5.28 -3.85 -6.92
C GLY A 73 -6.12 -4.31 -5.75
#